data_AF-A0A9D7R123-F1
#
_entry.id   AF-A0A9D7R123-F1
#
_cell.length_a   1.000
_cell.length_b   1.000
_cell.length_c   1.000
_cell.angle_alpha   90.00
_cell.angle_beta   90.00
_cell.angle_gamma   90.00
#
_symmetry.space_group_name_H-M   'P 1'
#
loop_
_entity.id
_entity.type
_entity.pdbx_description
1 polymer ?
#
loop_
_entity_poly.entity_id
_entity_poly.type
_entity_poly.pdbx_seq_one_letter_code
_entity_poly.pdbx_strand_id
1 'polypeptide(L)'
;MKHTSHTRAVRFLSGLFYFFSIFMLIALLMPAHLQSQWIPQSIPVNEPVIGLDFADQNTGWAITENTSLTDTAYILNTTNGGSNWNKQFQGNFALYSLNVINNQLAYAGGSDGDALLFKTTNGGLNWINLNIQVTSGVDAMFFVSADTGYIGDNLFGGLYLTTNGGLNWLQRQSGLTVDPRTLFFLNYDTGYCGGGFSLFKTTNAGINWFSIFNLGAVQDVFLIAMIMVGWVCQITGSG
;
A
#
# COMPACT_ATOMS: atom_id res chain seq x y z
N MET A 1 77.16 26.56 25.41
CA MET A 1 76.45 25.91 24.27
C MET A 1 75.25 25.14 24.83
N LYS A 2 74.08 25.23 24.18
CA LYS A 2 72.76 24.64 24.49
C LYS A 2 71.75 25.57 25.19
N HIS A 3 70.93 26.24 24.40
CA HIS A 3 69.61 26.74 24.80
C HIS A 3 68.70 26.91 23.57
N THR A 4 68.31 25.81 22.91
CA THR A 4 67.37 25.87 21.76
C THR A 4 66.44 24.67 21.57
N SER A 5 66.42 23.66 22.45
CA SER A 5 65.55 22.48 22.22
C SER A 5 64.12 22.60 22.77
N HIS A 6 63.84 23.47 23.75
CA HIS A 6 62.54 23.48 24.43
C HIS A 6 61.42 24.21 23.66
N THR A 7 61.73 25.19 22.83
CA THR A 7 60.71 26.05 22.18
C THR A 7 60.06 25.39 20.96
N ARG A 8 60.69 24.38 20.35
CA ARG A 8 60.13 23.65 19.19
C ARG A 8 59.09 22.61 19.59
N ALA A 9 59.26 21.95 20.74
CA ALA A 9 58.32 20.91 21.21
C ALA A 9 56.95 21.49 21.62
N VAL A 10 56.92 22.65 22.27
CA VAL A 10 55.67 23.30 22.74
C VAL A 10 54.83 23.84 21.56
N ARG A 11 55.46 24.29 20.47
CA ARG A 11 54.75 24.71 19.24
C ARG A 11 54.18 23.53 18.45
N PHE A 12 54.80 22.35 18.53
CA PHE A 12 54.27 21.13 17.91
C PHE A 12 53.07 20.55 18.68
N LEU A 13 53.12 20.57 20.01
CA LEU A 13 52.04 20.07 20.88
C LEU A 13 50.77 20.96 20.86
N SER A 14 50.94 22.28 20.79
CA SER A 14 49.80 23.22 20.67
C SER A 14 49.11 23.12 19.31
N GLY A 15 49.86 22.99 18.22
CA GLY A 15 49.31 22.74 16.88
C GLY A 15 48.52 21.43 16.78
N LEU A 16 48.97 20.36 17.45
CA LEU A 16 48.28 19.07 17.49
C LEU A 16 46.93 19.14 18.23
N PHE A 17 46.85 19.92 19.31
CA PHE A 17 45.61 20.10 20.08
C PHE A 17 44.55 20.90 19.30
N TYR A 18 44.95 21.93 18.55
CA TYR A 18 44.03 22.66 17.66
C TYR A 18 43.57 21.81 16.47
N PHE A 19 44.45 20.97 15.93
CA PHE A 19 44.08 20.06 14.84
C PHE A 19 43.10 18.97 15.30
N PHE A 20 43.28 18.42 16.50
CA PHE A 20 42.39 17.40 17.07
C PHE A 20 41.03 17.99 17.48
N SER A 21 40.99 19.21 18.00
CA SER A 21 39.74 19.88 18.39
C SER A 21 38.91 20.36 17.20
N ILE A 22 39.53 20.82 16.11
CA ILE A 22 38.82 21.14 14.86
C ILE A 22 38.25 19.88 14.20
N PHE A 23 38.98 18.76 14.23
CA PHE A 23 38.49 17.47 13.68
C PHE A 23 37.30 16.92 14.49
N MET A 24 37.31 17.08 15.82
CA MET A 24 36.20 16.67 16.69
C MET A 24 34.96 17.56 16.52
N LEU A 25 35.14 18.86 16.24
CA LEU A 25 34.06 19.80 15.95
C LEU A 25 33.45 19.57 14.55
N ILE A 26 34.27 19.21 13.56
CA ILE A 26 33.79 18.81 12.22
C ILE A 26 33.02 17.49 12.30
N ALA A 27 33.45 16.51 13.12
CA ALA A 27 32.73 15.25 13.34
C ALA A 27 31.37 15.44 14.05
N LEU A 28 31.21 16.48 14.88
CA LEU A 28 29.93 16.89 15.48
C LEU A 28 29.02 17.68 14.53
N LEU A 29 29.57 18.19 13.42
CA LEU A 29 28.86 18.94 12.38
C LEU A 29 28.61 18.12 11.10
N MET A 30 29.11 16.88 11.01
CA MET A 30 28.72 15.98 9.94
C MET A 30 27.25 15.62 10.14
N PRO A 31 26.35 15.83 9.15
CA PRO A 31 25.02 15.27 9.24
C PRO A 31 25.20 13.77 9.42
N ALA A 32 24.70 13.25 10.54
CA ALA A 32 24.62 11.81 10.77
C ALA A 32 24.10 11.21 9.46
N HIS A 33 24.88 10.33 8.85
CA HIS A 33 24.51 9.71 7.60
C HIS A 33 23.09 9.18 7.76
N LEU A 34 22.13 9.77 7.04
CA LEU A 34 20.77 9.27 6.93
C LEU A 34 20.84 7.98 6.12
N GLN A 35 21.36 6.93 6.75
CA GLN A 35 21.17 5.59 6.27
C GLN A 35 19.72 5.27 6.55
N SER A 36 18.92 5.16 5.49
CA SER A 36 17.63 4.50 5.56
C SER A 36 17.87 3.10 6.12
N GLN A 37 17.44 2.85 7.36
CA GLN A 37 17.49 1.54 7.98
C GLN A 37 16.06 1.02 8.13
N TRP A 38 15.89 -0.27 7.86
CA TRP A 38 14.65 -0.96 8.15
C TRP A 38 14.58 -1.23 9.65
N ILE A 39 13.62 -0.59 10.32
CA ILE A 39 13.31 -0.85 11.73
C ILE A 39 12.02 -1.66 11.76
N PRO A 40 12.03 -2.92 12.26
CA PRO A 40 10.83 -3.71 12.41
C PRO A 40 9.79 -2.96 13.26
N GLN A 41 8.58 -2.81 12.74
CA GLN A 41 7.44 -2.31 13.49
C GLN A 41 6.54 -3.48 13.87
N SER A 42 6.13 -3.55 15.13
CA SER A 42 5.20 -4.56 15.61
C SER A 42 3.75 -4.10 15.40
N ILE A 43 2.90 -5.02 14.96
CA ILE A 43 1.45 -4.85 14.95
C ILE A 43 0.82 -5.60 16.14
N PRO A 44 -0.36 -5.21 16.64
CA PRO A 44 -0.98 -5.82 17.83
C PRO A 44 -1.73 -7.14 17.52
N VAL A 45 -1.26 -7.88 16.52
CA VAL A 45 -1.87 -9.09 15.94
C VAL A 45 -0.76 -10.02 15.41
N ASN A 46 -1.03 -11.31 15.26
CA ASN A 46 -0.06 -12.29 14.74
C ASN A 46 -0.31 -12.63 13.26
N GLU A 47 -1.43 -12.14 12.72
CA GLU A 47 -1.94 -12.41 11.40
C GLU A 47 -1.13 -11.65 10.34
N PRO A 48 -0.80 -12.26 9.18
CA PRO A 48 -0.06 -11.61 8.11
C PRO A 48 -0.78 -10.35 7.61
N VAL A 49 -0.05 -9.26 7.36
CA VAL A 49 -0.60 -8.07 6.71
C VAL A 49 -0.56 -8.27 5.19
N ILE A 50 -1.71 -8.13 4.53
CA ILE A 50 -1.86 -8.32 3.08
C ILE A 50 -2.23 -7.04 2.33
N GLY A 51 -2.69 -6.01 3.05
CA GLY A 51 -2.99 -4.70 2.47
C GLY A 51 -2.54 -3.61 3.41
N LEU A 52 -1.96 -2.56 2.83
CA LEU A 52 -1.44 -1.39 3.52
C LEU A 52 -1.62 -0.18 2.61
N ASP A 53 -2.30 0.86 3.08
CA ASP A 53 -2.51 2.08 2.31
C ASP A 53 -2.53 3.30 3.24
N PHE A 54 -2.01 4.43 2.77
CA PHE A 54 -1.80 5.64 3.56
C PHE A 54 -2.51 6.83 2.91
N ALA A 55 -3.31 7.53 3.72
CA ALA A 55 -3.95 8.78 3.32
C ALA A 55 -2.96 9.95 3.31
N ASP A 56 -2.02 9.93 4.26
CA ASP A 56 -0.92 10.89 4.35
C ASP A 56 0.29 10.23 5.03
N GLN A 57 1.36 11.01 5.28
CA GLN A 57 2.59 10.50 5.90
C GLN A 57 2.41 9.90 7.31
N ASN A 58 1.29 10.20 7.98
CA ASN A 58 1.03 9.81 9.36
C ASN A 58 -0.11 8.79 9.46
N THR A 59 -1.14 8.92 8.63
CA THR A 59 -2.40 8.21 8.77
C THR A 59 -2.53 7.14 7.70
N GLY A 60 -2.65 5.88 8.14
CA GLY A 60 -2.77 4.74 7.25
C GLY A 60 -3.55 3.59 7.85
N TRP A 61 -3.97 2.66 7.00
CA TRP A 61 -4.69 1.45 7.38
C TRP A 61 -3.95 0.22 6.89
N ALA A 62 -4.12 -0.87 7.63
CA ALA A 62 -3.65 -2.17 7.25
C ALA A 62 -4.75 -3.20 7.44
N ILE A 63 -4.80 -4.20 6.55
CA ILE A 63 -5.68 -5.36 6.68
C ILE A 63 -4.86 -6.63 6.78
N THR A 64 -5.35 -7.58 7.59
CA THR A 64 -4.69 -8.87 7.76
C THR A 64 -5.38 -9.97 6.98
N GLU A 65 -4.60 -10.97 6.61
CA GLU A 65 -5.11 -12.21 6.03
C GLU A 65 -5.85 -13.01 7.09
N ASN A 66 -6.85 -13.74 6.62
CA ASN A 66 -7.43 -14.83 7.35
C ASN A 66 -6.84 -16.13 6.76
N THR A 67 -6.04 -16.87 7.54
CA THR A 67 -5.36 -18.09 7.06
C THR A 67 -6.15 -19.38 7.31
N SER A 68 -7.32 -19.32 7.96
CA SER A 68 -8.12 -20.49 8.34
C SER A 68 -9.58 -20.09 8.66
N LEU A 69 -10.55 -20.97 8.43
CA LEU A 69 -11.98 -20.71 8.72
C LEU A 69 -12.29 -20.26 10.16
N THR A 70 -11.35 -20.42 11.09
CA THR A 70 -11.45 -19.98 12.49
C THR A 70 -10.67 -18.71 12.81
N ASP A 71 -9.85 -18.22 11.88
CA ASP A 71 -9.02 -17.04 12.08
C ASP A 71 -9.84 -15.76 11.95
N THR A 72 -9.31 -14.71 12.53
CA THR A 72 -9.93 -13.38 12.58
C THR A 72 -9.15 -12.45 11.66
N ALA A 73 -9.81 -11.84 10.68
CA ALA A 73 -9.23 -10.74 9.93
C ALA A 73 -9.37 -9.44 10.73
N TYR A 74 -8.34 -8.59 10.67
CA TYR A 74 -8.30 -7.31 11.36
C TYR A 74 -8.19 -6.15 10.37
N ILE A 75 -8.80 -5.03 10.74
CA ILE A 75 -8.47 -3.72 10.18
C ILE A 75 -7.74 -2.93 11.26
N LEU A 76 -6.53 -2.50 10.94
CA LEU A 76 -5.64 -1.73 11.81
C LEU A 76 -5.49 -0.31 11.28
N ASN A 77 -5.21 0.64 12.17
CA ASN A 77 -4.92 2.02 11.82
C ASN A 77 -3.69 2.55 12.55
N THR A 78 -2.95 3.41 11.86
CA THR A 78 -1.89 4.25 12.43
C THR A 78 -2.21 5.73 12.21
N THR A 79 -1.72 6.58 13.11
CA THR A 79 -1.77 8.05 13.01
C THR A 79 -0.40 8.69 13.22
N ASN A 80 0.67 7.88 13.18
CA ASN A 80 2.05 8.31 13.39
C ASN A 80 3.04 7.59 12.45
N GLY A 81 2.61 7.34 11.21
CA GLY A 81 3.46 6.85 10.13
C GLY A 81 3.84 5.37 10.30
N GLY A 82 3.02 4.59 11.01
CA GLY A 82 3.27 3.17 11.26
C GLY A 82 4.15 2.88 12.46
N SER A 83 4.50 3.90 13.27
CA SER A 83 5.25 3.70 14.52
C SER A 83 4.44 2.91 15.56
N ASN A 84 3.12 3.04 15.53
CA ASN A 84 2.21 2.12 16.21
C ASN A 84 0.95 1.86 15.37
N TRP A 85 0.27 0.76 15.70
CA TRP A 85 -0.95 0.31 15.04
C TRP A 85 -2.01 -0.04 16.08
N ASN A 86 -3.26 0.38 15.84
CA ASN A 86 -4.40 0.13 16.70
C ASN A 86 -5.43 -0.73 15.96
N LYS A 87 -6.00 -1.73 16.65
CA LYS A 87 -7.11 -2.53 16.12
C LYS A 87 -8.38 -1.69 16.08
N GLN A 88 -8.98 -1.55 14.90
CA GLN A 88 -10.24 -0.83 14.73
C GLN A 88 -11.41 -1.77 14.43
N PHE A 89 -11.15 -2.90 13.79
CA PHE A 89 -12.17 -3.85 13.42
C PHE A 89 -11.60 -5.27 13.44
N GLN A 90 -12.47 -6.24 13.71
CA GLN A 90 -12.12 -7.66 13.68
C GLN A 90 -13.35 -8.48 13.25
N GLY A 91 -13.16 -9.58 12.52
CA GLY A 91 -14.23 -10.52 12.23
C GLY A 91 -13.77 -11.82 11.59
N ASN A 92 -14.65 -12.82 11.61
CA ASN A 92 -14.38 -14.18 11.14
C ASN A 92 -14.75 -14.33 9.66
N PHE A 93 -14.07 -13.56 8.82
CA PHE A 93 -14.18 -13.57 7.37
C PHE A 93 -12.81 -13.21 6.77
N ALA A 94 -12.69 -13.29 5.45
CA ALA A 94 -11.47 -12.91 4.76
C ALA A 94 -11.58 -11.47 4.24
N LEU A 95 -10.48 -10.73 4.32
CA LEU A 95 -10.28 -9.45 3.63
C LEU A 95 -9.26 -9.67 2.51
N TYR A 96 -9.39 -8.94 1.41
CA TYR A 96 -8.54 -9.08 0.22
C TYR A 96 -8.03 -7.75 -0.30
N SER A 97 -8.79 -6.68 -0.14
CA SER A 97 -8.48 -5.38 -0.72
C SER A 97 -8.71 -4.25 0.27
N LEU A 98 -7.84 -3.25 0.22
CA LEU A 98 -7.91 -2.03 1.02
C LEU A 98 -7.70 -0.84 0.09
N ASN A 99 -8.50 0.21 0.26
CA ASN A 99 -8.26 1.46 -0.42
C ASN A 99 -8.62 2.65 0.48
N VAL A 100 -7.64 3.53 0.68
CA VAL A 100 -7.72 4.70 1.55
C VAL A 100 -7.82 5.95 0.69
N ILE A 101 -8.87 6.74 0.90
CA ILE A 101 -9.14 7.95 0.11
C ILE A 101 -8.62 9.20 0.80
N ASN A 102 -8.78 9.27 2.12
CA ASN A 102 -8.26 10.33 2.97
C ASN A 102 -8.26 9.86 4.43
N ASN A 103 -7.88 10.76 5.34
CA ASN A 103 -7.77 10.48 6.78
C ASN A 103 -9.11 10.09 7.46
N GLN A 104 -10.24 10.23 6.78
CA GLN A 104 -11.56 9.90 7.32
C GLN A 104 -12.23 8.74 6.56
N LEU A 105 -11.91 8.54 5.28
CA LEU A 105 -12.59 7.65 4.38
C LEU A 105 -11.66 6.55 3.86
N ALA A 106 -12.03 5.31 4.14
CA ALA A 106 -11.37 4.12 3.62
C ALA A 106 -12.40 3.00 3.40
N TYR A 107 -12.02 2.06 2.54
CA TYR A 107 -12.80 0.89 2.17
C TYR A 107 -11.97 -0.37 2.34
N ALA A 108 -12.59 -1.44 2.84
CA ALA A 108 -11.98 -2.77 2.92
C ALA A 108 -12.92 -3.81 2.29
N GLY A 109 -12.44 -4.53 1.29
CA GLY A 109 -13.17 -5.56 0.56
C GLY A 109 -12.73 -6.97 0.99
N GLY A 110 -13.65 -7.92 0.91
CA GLY A 110 -13.42 -9.29 1.35
C GLY A 110 -14.52 -10.27 0.97
N SER A 111 -14.57 -11.41 1.67
CA SER A 111 -15.65 -12.41 1.55
C SER A 111 -15.81 -13.27 2.81
N ASP A 112 -17.05 -13.69 3.06
CA ASP A 112 -17.45 -14.74 4.03
C ASP A 112 -18.20 -15.91 3.37
N GLY A 113 -18.10 -16.01 2.04
CA GLY A 113 -18.98 -16.80 1.19
C GLY A 113 -19.68 -15.93 0.14
N ASP A 114 -20.04 -14.70 0.53
CA ASP A 114 -20.54 -13.65 -0.35
C ASP A 114 -19.61 -12.43 -0.36
N ALA A 115 -19.91 -11.42 -1.17
CA ALA A 115 -19.14 -10.19 -1.23
C ALA A 115 -19.24 -9.36 0.06
N LEU A 116 -18.10 -9.02 0.66
CA LEU A 116 -18.05 -8.07 1.78
C LEU A 116 -17.40 -6.76 1.35
N LEU A 117 -18.02 -5.64 1.73
CA LEU A 117 -17.46 -4.31 1.58
C LEU A 117 -17.71 -3.47 2.81
N PHE A 118 -16.65 -3.18 3.55
CA PHE A 118 -16.66 -2.31 4.71
C PHE A 118 -16.23 -0.90 4.31
N LYS A 119 -16.89 0.11 4.89
CA LYS A 119 -16.57 1.53 4.71
C LYS A 119 -16.45 2.21 6.07
N THR A 120 -15.47 3.09 6.22
CA THR A 120 -15.43 4.08 7.29
C THR A 120 -15.56 5.49 6.72
N THR A 121 -16.12 6.41 7.51
CA THR A 121 -16.23 7.85 7.17
C THR A 121 -15.74 8.75 8.32
N ASN A 122 -15.15 8.16 9.35
CA ASN A 122 -14.70 8.84 10.55
C ASN A 122 -13.33 8.34 11.03
N GLY A 123 -12.46 8.00 10.08
CA GLY A 123 -11.09 7.58 10.39
C GLY A 123 -11.02 6.22 11.08
N GLY A 124 -12.02 5.37 10.84
CA GLY A 124 -12.07 4.01 11.35
C GLY A 124 -12.49 3.89 12.81
N LEU A 125 -13.09 4.94 13.40
CA LEU A 125 -13.81 4.82 14.68
C LEU A 125 -14.96 3.81 14.56
N ASN A 126 -15.59 3.74 13.39
CA ASN A 126 -16.46 2.63 13.02
C ASN A 126 -16.28 2.22 11.55
N TRP A 127 -16.57 0.94 11.29
CA TRP A 127 -16.62 0.33 9.97
C TRP A 127 -18.03 -0.23 9.75
N ILE A 128 -18.65 0.14 8.63
CA ILE A 128 -20.02 -0.25 8.27
C ILE A 128 -19.93 -1.20 7.07
N ASN A 129 -20.54 -2.38 7.18
CA ASN A 129 -20.73 -3.26 6.02
C ASN A 129 -21.84 -2.69 5.13
N LEU A 130 -21.54 -2.45 3.86
CA LEU A 130 -22.49 -1.91 2.88
C LEU A 130 -23.44 -2.97 2.28
N ASN A 131 -23.25 -4.26 2.57
CA ASN A 131 -24.10 -5.37 2.10
C ASN A 131 -24.33 -5.33 0.57
N ILE A 132 -23.25 -5.19 -0.17
CA ILE A 132 -23.29 -5.03 -1.63
C ILE A 132 -23.81 -6.30 -2.31
N GLN A 133 -24.55 -6.12 -3.41
CA GLN A 133 -25.12 -7.22 -4.19
C GLN A 133 -24.18 -7.62 -5.32
N VAL A 134 -22.96 -8.02 -4.96
CA VAL A 134 -21.96 -8.57 -5.89
C VAL A 134 -21.84 -10.06 -5.64
N THR A 135 -21.71 -10.82 -6.72
CA THR A 135 -21.90 -12.28 -6.72
C THR A 135 -20.75 -13.08 -6.11
N SER A 136 -19.61 -12.44 -5.84
CA SER A 136 -18.45 -13.06 -5.23
C SER A 136 -17.59 -12.04 -4.49
N GLY A 137 -16.55 -12.50 -3.80
CA GLY A 137 -15.64 -11.68 -2.98
C GLY A 137 -15.08 -10.45 -3.70
N VAL A 138 -14.77 -9.41 -2.93
CA VAL A 138 -14.13 -8.17 -3.44
C VAL A 138 -12.61 -8.35 -3.45
N ASP A 139 -12.11 -9.09 -4.44
CA ASP A 139 -10.69 -9.42 -4.61
C ASP A 139 -9.84 -8.19 -4.97
N ALA A 140 -10.36 -7.30 -5.81
CA ALA A 140 -9.68 -6.08 -6.24
C ALA A 140 -10.58 -4.87 -6.08
N MET A 141 -10.01 -3.73 -5.70
CA MET A 141 -10.77 -2.51 -5.47
C MET A 141 -9.92 -1.27 -5.74
N PHE A 142 -10.54 -0.26 -6.33
CA PHE A 142 -9.94 1.06 -6.45
C PHE A 142 -11.02 2.16 -6.50
N PHE A 143 -11.01 3.08 -5.54
CA PHE A 143 -11.85 4.28 -5.55
C PHE A 143 -11.04 5.48 -6.05
N VAL A 144 -11.53 6.12 -7.11
CA VAL A 144 -10.92 7.36 -7.65
C VAL A 144 -11.36 8.61 -6.89
N SER A 145 -12.43 8.49 -6.11
CA SER A 145 -13.01 9.56 -5.29
C SER A 145 -13.89 8.95 -4.20
N ALA A 146 -14.47 9.79 -3.34
CA ALA A 146 -15.39 9.33 -2.29
C ALA A 146 -16.64 8.63 -2.83
N ASP A 147 -17.08 8.97 -4.05
CA ASP A 147 -18.32 8.46 -4.63
C ASP A 147 -18.09 7.46 -5.76
N THR A 148 -16.97 7.59 -6.49
CA THR A 148 -16.67 6.73 -7.64
C THR A 148 -15.62 5.68 -7.29
N GLY A 149 -15.95 4.42 -7.50
CA GLY A 149 -15.01 3.32 -7.35
C GLY A 149 -15.33 2.10 -8.20
N TYR A 150 -14.32 1.24 -8.31
CA TYR A 150 -14.33 0.02 -9.09
C TYR A 150 -14.01 -1.16 -8.19
N ILE A 151 -14.69 -2.28 -8.38
CA ILE A 151 -14.35 -3.55 -7.76
C ILE A 151 -14.29 -4.65 -8.80
N GLY A 152 -13.36 -5.56 -8.59
CA GLY A 152 -13.23 -6.82 -9.30
C GLY A 152 -13.59 -7.97 -8.38
N ASP A 153 -14.34 -8.93 -8.89
CA ASP A 153 -14.55 -10.21 -8.23
C ASP A 153 -13.74 -11.33 -8.90
N ASN A 154 -13.78 -12.53 -8.34
CA ASN A 154 -13.09 -13.71 -8.88
C ASN A 154 -13.89 -14.48 -9.97
N LEU A 155 -14.89 -13.86 -10.58
CA LEU A 155 -15.71 -14.47 -11.63
C LEU A 155 -15.37 -13.83 -12.97
N PHE A 156 -14.42 -14.42 -13.72
CA PHE A 156 -14.06 -14.11 -15.12
C PHE A 156 -14.71 -12.85 -15.71
N GLY A 157 -14.08 -11.70 -15.47
CA GLY A 157 -14.52 -10.41 -15.98
C GLY A 157 -15.56 -9.66 -15.13
N GLY A 158 -15.85 -10.14 -13.92
CA GLY A 158 -16.71 -9.49 -12.94
C GLY A 158 -16.09 -8.20 -12.44
N LEU A 159 -16.40 -7.13 -13.16
CA LEU A 159 -16.02 -5.75 -12.85
C LEU A 159 -17.30 -4.96 -12.56
N TYR A 160 -17.28 -4.18 -11.50
CA TYR A 160 -18.42 -3.34 -11.11
C TYR A 160 -17.96 -1.91 -10.87
N LEU A 161 -18.86 -0.96 -11.14
CA LEU A 161 -18.67 0.46 -10.90
C LEU A 161 -19.73 0.98 -9.92
N THR A 162 -19.31 1.77 -8.95
CA THR A 162 -20.19 2.61 -8.14
C THR A 162 -19.94 4.09 -8.45
N THR A 163 -20.99 4.90 -8.39
CA THR A 163 -20.91 6.37 -8.46
C THR A 163 -21.62 7.03 -7.27
N ASN A 164 -21.85 6.26 -6.20
CA ASN A 164 -22.53 6.71 -4.98
C ASN A 164 -21.86 6.12 -3.72
N GLY A 165 -20.54 5.95 -3.78
CA GLY A 165 -19.71 5.61 -2.63
C GLY A 165 -19.87 4.18 -2.13
N GLY A 166 -20.26 3.26 -3.01
CA GLY A 166 -20.40 1.83 -2.74
C GLY A 166 -21.81 1.39 -2.34
N LEU A 167 -22.80 2.28 -2.39
CA LEU A 167 -24.19 1.95 -2.05
C LEU A 167 -24.88 1.12 -3.14
N ASN A 168 -24.59 1.42 -4.41
CA ASN A 168 -25.03 0.62 -5.54
C ASN A 168 -23.87 0.34 -6.48
N TRP A 169 -23.90 -0.83 -7.13
CA TRP A 169 -22.88 -1.30 -8.04
C TRP A 169 -23.50 -1.70 -9.37
N LEU A 170 -22.97 -1.16 -10.46
CA LEU A 170 -23.32 -1.52 -11.82
C LEU A 170 -22.27 -2.48 -12.37
N GLN A 171 -22.67 -3.70 -12.70
CA GLN A 171 -21.79 -4.64 -13.40
C GLN A 171 -21.44 -4.09 -14.79
N ARG A 172 -20.15 -4.00 -15.10
CA ARG A 172 -19.64 -3.63 -16.41
C ARG A 172 -19.54 -4.90 -17.26
N GLN A 173 -20.07 -4.84 -18.49
CA GLN A 173 -19.80 -5.84 -19.51
C GLN A 173 -18.39 -5.63 -20.08
N SER A 174 -17.39 -5.88 -19.25
CA SER A 174 -16.00 -5.50 -19.47
C SER A 174 -15.33 -6.22 -20.66
N GLY A 175 -15.86 -7.40 -21.02
CA GLY A 175 -15.25 -8.30 -21.99
C GLY A 175 -13.93 -8.93 -21.51
N LEU A 176 -13.55 -8.72 -20.25
CA LEU A 176 -12.41 -9.38 -19.64
C LEU A 176 -12.68 -10.88 -19.56
N THR A 177 -11.70 -11.69 -19.98
CA THR A 177 -11.75 -13.15 -19.90
C THR A 177 -10.91 -13.69 -18.74
N VAL A 178 -10.57 -12.82 -17.79
CA VAL A 178 -9.70 -13.11 -16.64
C VAL A 178 -10.30 -12.49 -15.39
N ASP A 179 -9.92 -13.01 -14.23
CA ASP A 179 -10.29 -12.45 -12.93
C ASP A 179 -9.44 -11.19 -12.68
N PRO A 180 -10.05 -10.03 -12.41
CA PRO A 180 -9.33 -8.84 -11.99
C PRO A 180 -8.71 -9.07 -10.60
N ARG A 181 -7.38 -9.23 -10.55
CA ARG A 181 -6.63 -9.42 -9.29
C ARG A 181 -6.15 -8.09 -8.71
N THR A 182 -6.04 -7.07 -9.55
CA THR A 182 -5.63 -5.71 -9.16
C THR A 182 -6.29 -4.70 -10.07
N LEU A 183 -6.67 -3.57 -9.48
CA LEU A 183 -7.28 -2.44 -10.19
C LEU A 183 -6.56 -1.16 -9.81
N PHE A 184 -6.38 -0.30 -10.81
CA PHE A 184 -5.81 1.02 -10.60
C PHE A 184 -6.41 2.00 -11.61
N PHE A 185 -7.00 3.09 -11.14
CA PHE A 185 -7.64 4.07 -12.02
C PHE A 185 -7.02 5.46 -11.85
N LEU A 186 -6.73 6.11 -12.99
CA LEU A 186 -6.22 7.48 -13.02
C LEU A 186 -7.35 8.51 -12.85
N ASN A 187 -8.55 8.16 -13.31
CA ASN A 187 -9.75 8.95 -13.26
C ASN A 187 -10.97 8.04 -13.52
N TYR A 188 -12.15 8.64 -13.67
CA TYR A 188 -13.38 7.92 -13.99
C TYR A 188 -13.24 7.02 -15.22
N ASP A 189 -12.63 7.48 -16.31
CA ASP A 189 -12.62 6.74 -17.58
C ASP A 189 -11.42 5.83 -17.77
N THR A 190 -10.25 6.23 -17.27
CA THR A 190 -8.97 5.59 -17.56
C THR A 190 -8.47 4.78 -16.39
N GLY A 191 -8.27 3.49 -16.62
CA GLY A 191 -7.75 2.57 -15.61
C GLY A 191 -7.02 1.37 -16.19
N TYR A 192 -6.46 0.60 -15.27
CA TYR A 192 -5.61 -0.54 -15.49
C TYR A 192 -6.12 -1.71 -14.65
N CYS A 193 -6.07 -2.90 -15.22
CA CYS A 193 -6.49 -4.13 -14.58
C CYS A 193 -5.41 -5.18 -14.82
N GLY A 194 -4.92 -5.79 -13.75
CA GLY A 194 -4.04 -6.95 -13.82
C GLY A 194 -4.82 -8.23 -13.51
N GLY A 195 -4.61 -9.28 -14.29
CA GLY A 195 -5.28 -10.56 -14.11
C GLY A 195 -4.84 -11.56 -15.17
N GLY A 196 -4.81 -12.86 -14.82
CA GLY A 196 -4.46 -13.94 -15.75
C GLY A 196 -3.14 -13.71 -16.50
N PHE A 197 -2.09 -13.27 -15.78
CA PHE A 197 -0.77 -12.96 -16.34
C PHE A 197 -0.72 -11.80 -17.35
N SER A 198 -1.78 -11.01 -17.45
CA SER A 198 -1.91 -9.93 -18.43
C SER A 198 -2.23 -8.59 -17.75
N LEU A 199 -1.77 -7.51 -18.38
CA LEU A 199 -2.17 -6.15 -18.03
C LEU A 199 -3.09 -5.60 -19.11
N PHE A 200 -4.23 -5.07 -18.67
CA PHE A 200 -5.22 -4.45 -19.52
C PHE A 200 -5.36 -2.96 -19.20
N LYS A 201 -5.75 -2.18 -20.21
CA LYS A 201 -6.12 -0.77 -20.06
C LYS A 201 -7.53 -0.52 -20.56
N THR A 202 -8.26 0.33 -19.84
CA THR A 202 -9.52 0.93 -20.30
C THR A 202 -9.36 2.44 -20.43
N THR A 203 -10.16 3.04 -21.30
CA THR A 203 -10.32 4.51 -21.43
C THR A 203 -11.81 4.89 -21.50
N ASN A 204 -12.69 3.99 -21.06
CA ASN A 204 -14.15 4.17 -21.11
C ASN A 204 -14.82 3.54 -19.88
N ALA A 205 -14.25 3.78 -18.70
CA ALA A 205 -14.82 3.43 -17.40
C ALA A 205 -15.07 1.92 -17.23
N GLY A 206 -14.17 1.10 -17.77
CA GLY A 206 -14.19 -0.35 -17.63
C GLY A 206 -15.18 -1.07 -18.54
N ILE A 207 -15.77 -0.38 -19.53
CA ILE A 207 -16.67 -1.00 -20.51
C ILE A 207 -15.88 -1.87 -21.48
N ASN A 208 -14.73 -1.39 -21.99
CA ASN A 208 -13.83 -2.17 -22.84
C ASN A 208 -12.42 -2.14 -22.28
N TRP A 209 -11.72 -3.26 -22.43
CA TRP A 209 -10.35 -3.44 -21.99
C TRP A 209 -9.47 -3.94 -23.14
N PHE A 210 -8.30 -3.34 -23.27
CA PHE A 210 -7.30 -3.70 -24.27
C PHE A 210 -6.04 -4.21 -23.58
N SER A 211 -5.56 -5.39 -23.96
CA SER A 211 -4.29 -5.92 -23.45
C SER A 211 -3.15 -4.99 -23.87
N ILE A 212 -2.35 -4.54 -22.91
CA ILE A 212 -1.15 -3.73 -23.15
C ILE A 212 0.02 -4.65 -23.50
N PHE A 213 0.18 -5.73 -22.75
CA PHE A 213 1.12 -6.80 -23.02
C PHE A 213 0.63 -8.12 -22.41
N ASN A 214 0.97 -9.22 -23.09
CA ASN A 214 0.76 -10.59 -22.63
C ASN A 214 2.14 -11.14 -22.26
N LEU A 215 2.45 -11.16 -20.97
CA LEU A 215 3.70 -11.70 -20.48
C LEU A 215 3.40 -13.13 -20.04
N GLY A 216 3.95 -14.12 -20.72
CA GLY A 216 3.63 -15.55 -20.54
C GLY A 216 3.91 -16.19 -19.17
N ALA A 217 4.06 -15.40 -18.10
CA ALA A 217 3.99 -15.80 -16.68
C ALA A 217 4.20 -14.56 -15.74
N VAL A 218 3.18 -13.73 -15.49
CA VAL A 218 3.21 -12.64 -14.49
C VAL A 218 2.25 -12.88 -13.34
N GLN A 219 2.78 -13.16 -12.14
CA GLN A 219 1.94 -13.47 -10.97
C GLN A 219 1.24 -12.24 -10.37
N ASP A 220 1.81 -11.04 -10.49
CA ASP A 220 1.24 -9.83 -9.90
C ASP A 220 1.63 -8.56 -10.68
N VAL A 221 0.80 -7.52 -10.63
CA VAL A 221 1.04 -6.22 -11.26
C VAL A 221 0.85 -5.11 -10.22
N PHE A 222 1.92 -4.41 -9.87
CA PHE A 222 1.87 -3.31 -8.90
C PHE A 222 2.10 -1.96 -9.60
N LEU A 223 1.18 -1.00 -9.39
CA LEU A 223 1.25 0.33 -10.01
C LEU A 223 1.47 1.38 -8.91
N ILE A 224 2.62 2.08 -8.93
CA ILE A 224 2.93 3.18 -8.01
C ILE A 224 2.81 4.52 -8.76
N ALA A 225 2.00 5.43 -8.24
CA ALA A 225 1.42 6.53 -9.01
C ALA A 225 1.99 7.93 -8.74
N MET A 226 3.19 8.11 -8.18
CA MET A 226 3.70 9.48 -8.04
C MET A 226 4.32 10.07 -9.32
N ILE A 227 4.58 9.28 -10.38
CA ILE A 227 5.20 9.80 -11.63
C ILE A 227 4.82 9.06 -12.93
N MET A 228 3.72 8.30 -12.99
CA MET A 228 3.43 7.39 -14.13
C MET A 228 4.54 6.37 -14.41
N VAL A 229 5.16 5.83 -13.36
CA VAL A 229 6.12 4.72 -13.44
C VAL A 229 5.56 3.54 -12.63
N GLY A 230 5.07 2.51 -13.32
CA GLY A 230 4.67 1.24 -12.71
C GLY A 230 5.77 0.20 -12.82
N TRP A 231 5.77 -0.81 -11.94
CA TRP A 231 6.72 -1.92 -11.98
C TRP A 231 5.94 -3.23 -12.06
N VAL A 232 6.23 -4.05 -13.06
CA VAL A 232 5.77 -5.44 -13.09
C VAL A 232 6.86 -6.27 -12.41
N CYS A 233 6.53 -6.98 -11.34
CA CYS A 233 7.47 -7.91 -10.73
C CYS A 233 7.36 -9.28 -11.41
N GLN A 234 8.52 -9.86 -11.72
CA GLN A 234 8.65 -11.20 -12.26
C GLN A 234 9.50 -12.00 -11.27
N ILE A 235 9.00 -13.14 -10.80
CA ILE A 235 9.86 -14.14 -10.16
C ILE A 235 10.35 -15.06 -11.27
N THR A 236 11.62 -14.95 -11.64
CA THR A 236 12.27 -16.03 -12.40
C THR A 236 12.48 -17.19 -11.44
N GLY A 237 11.69 -18.25 -11.57
CA GLY A 237 11.98 -19.51 -10.87
C GLY A 237 13.40 -19.95 -11.22
N SER A 238 14.22 -20.19 -10.21
CA SER A 238 15.49 -20.91 -10.38
C SER A 238 15.16 -22.30 -10.91
N GLY A 239 15.83 -22.68 -12.01
CA GLY A 239 15.68 -24.00 -12.63
C GLY A 239 16.11 -25.16 -11.75
#